data_AF-A0A388TBT7-F1
#
_entry.id   AF-A0A388TBT7-F1
#
_cell.length_a   1.000
_cell.length_b   1.000
_cell.length_c   1.000
_cell.angle_alpha   90.00
_cell.angle_beta   90.00
_cell.angle_gamma   90.00
#
_symmetry.space_group_name_H-M   'P 1'
#
loop_
_entity.id
_entity.type
_entity.pdbx_description
1 polymer ?
#
loop_
_entity_poly.entity_id
_entity_poly.type
_entity_poly.pdbx_seq_one_letter_code
_entity_poly.pdbx_strand_id
1 'polypeptide(L)'
;MLISQKHSLQRFYPAGLTIRANYSIIVRIRVHIYMEKKLTLKLDGAVIAQAKHYASRHENSLSGLVEAFFQQLTACPAAKTRQPHSPLVRELSGVISVQDIKNRKKDYTAYLTNKYA
;
A
#
# COMPACT_ATOMS: atom_id res chain seq x y z
N MET A 1 29.37 -0.49 -2.92
CA MET A 1 30.67 0.21 -2.86
C MET A 1 30.59 1.22 -1.72
N LEU A 2 31.52 1.20 -0.76
CA LEU A 2 31.55 2.07 0.43
C LEU A 2 32.42 3.29 0.11
N ILE A 3 31.89 4.50 0.27
CA ILE A 3 32.68 5.74 0.21
C ILE A 3 32.54 6.42 1.58
N SER A 4 33.66 6.60 2.28
CA SER A 4 33.74 7.20 3.62
C SER A 4 34.30 8.62 3.49
N GLN A 5 33.48 9.64 3.74
CA GLN A 5 33.91 11.04 3.85
C GLN A 5 33.86 11.47 5.31
N LYS A 6 35.01 11.86 5.88
CA LYS A 6 35.13 12.35 7.27
C LYS A 6 34.93 13.87 7.27
N HIS A 7 33.81 14.36 7.79
CA HIS A 7 33.61 15.79 8.05
C HIS A 7 33.58 16.06 9.56
N SER A 8 34.39 17.03 10.01
CA SER A 8 34.42 17.51 11.40
C SER A 8 33.81 18.91 11.47
N LEU A 9 32.70 19.07 12.19
CA LEU A 9 32.18 20.39 12.57
C LEU A 9 32.47 20.62 14.05
N GLN A 10 33.33 21.60 14.37
CA GLN A 10 33.63 22.04 15.74
C GLN A 10 32.63 23.13 16.14
N ARG A 11 31.77 22.87 17.13
CA ARG A 11 31.03 23.92 17.85
C ARG A 11 31.71 24.17 19.19
N PHE A 12 32.11 25.42 19.41
CA PHE A 12 32.78 25.89 20.62
C PHE A 12 31.73 26.26 21.68
N TYR A 13 31.78 25.62 22.86
CA TYR A 13 31.03 26.00 24.06
C TYR A 13 32.03 26.41 25.15
N PRO A 14 31.72 27.42 26.00
CA PRO A 14 32.65 27.95 26.98
C PRO A 14 32.67 27.08 28.24
N ALA A 15 33.61 26.14 28.29
CA ALA A 15 34.26 25.57 29.48
C ALA A 15 34.92 24.24 29.08
N GLY A 16 36.19 24.32 28.65
CA GLY A 16 37.23 23.28 28.83
C GLY A 16 36.98 21.80 28.49
N LEU A 17 35.88 21.38 27.87
CA LEU A 17 35.57 19.97 27.63
C LEU A 17 35.26 19.72 26.15
N THR A 18 36.27 19.28 25.40
CA THR A 18 36.14 18.94 23.98
C THR A 18 35.70 17.47 23.83
N ILE A 19 34.39 17.22 23.72
CA ILE A 19 33.88 15.88 23.38
C ILE A 19 34.05 15.65 21.87
N ARG A 20 35.02 14.81 21.48
CA ARG A 20 35.15 14.33 20.08
C ARG A 20 34.15 13.20 19.84
N ALA A 21 32.93 13.54 19.46
CA ALA A 21 31.97 12.56 18.98
C ALA A 21 32.28 12.21 17.50
N ASN A 22 32.93 11.06 17.28
CA ASN A 22 33.17 10.53 15.93
C ASN A 22 31.90 9.85 15.42
N TYR A 23 31.02 10.61 14.77
CA TYR A 23 29.89 10.02 14.04
C TYR A 23 30.36 9.52 12.67
N SER A 24 30.22 8.22 12.41
CA SER A 24 30.31 7.67 11.06
C SER A 24 28.91 7.63 10.45
N ILE A 25 28.67 8.46 9.44
CA ILE A 25 27.44 8.40 8.63
C ILE A 25 27.64 7.28 7.60
N ILE A 26 27.02 6.13 7.82
CA ILE A 26 27.03 5.03 6.85
C ILE A 26 25.88 5.25 5.86
N VAL A 27 26.19 5.76 4.67
CA VAL A 27 25.23 5.81 3.56
C VAL A 27 25.24 4.46 2.85
N ARG A 28 24.21 3.64 3.10
CA ARG A 28 24.04 2.34 2.43
C ARG A 28 23.35 2.54 1.08
N ILE A 29 24.13 2.76 0.03
CA ILE A 29 23.61 2.79 -1.35
C ILE A 29 23.19 1.37 -1.74
N ARG A 30 21.88 1.13 -1.82
CA ARG A 30 21.31 -0.12 -2.31
C ARG A 30 21.15 0.00 -3.83
N VAL A 31 22.06 -0.61 -4.59
CA VAL A 31 21.89 -0.75 -6.04
C VAL A 31 20.83 -1.82 -6.27
N HIS A 32 19.63 -1.43 -6.68
CA HIS A 32 18.63 -2.37 -7.18
C HIS A 32 19.02 -2.74 -8.61
N ILE A 33 19.61 -3.91 -8.78
CA ILE A 33 19.81 -4.48 -10.12
C ILE A 33 18.45 -5.03 -10.56
N TYR A 34 17.81 -4.36 -11.52
CA TYR A 34 16.56 -4.80 -12.11
C TYR A 34 16.85 -6.06 -12.95
N MET A 35 16.44 -7.24 -12.47
CA MET A 35 16.56 -8.47 -13.25
C MET A 35 15.25 -8.76 -13.95
N GLU A 36 15.19 -8.52 -15.26
CA GLU A 36 14.05 -8.95 -16.06
C GLU A 36 14.10 -10.47 -16.27
N LYS A 37 13.00 -11.16 -15.99
CA LYS A 37 12.84 -12.60 -16.22
C LYS A 37 11.57 -12.83 -17.03
N LYS A 38 11.67 -13.63 -18.08
CA LYS A 38 10.53 -13.97 -18.95
C LYS A 38 9.86 -15.23 -18.40
N LEU A 39 8.55 -15.17 -18.18
CA LEU A 39 7.71 -16.30 -17.81
C LEU A 39 6.83 -16.67 -18.99
N THR A 40 6.85 -17.94 -19.42
CA THR A 40 5.98 -18.46 -20.48
C THR A 40 4.98 -19.45 -19.89
N LEU A 41 3.70 -19.21 -20.13
CA LEU A 41 2.60 -20.04 -19.60
C LEU A 41 1.83 -20.67 -20.76
N LYS A 42 1.43 -21.94 -20.62
CA LYS A 42 0.47 -22.59 -21.51
C LYS A 42 -0.93 -22.41 -20.92
N LEU A 43 -1.81 -21.80 -21.69
CA LEU A 43 -3.19 -21.50 -21.31
C LEU A 43 -4.08 -21.75 -22.51
N ASP A 44 -5.38 -21.88 -22.26
CA ASP A 44 -6.38 -21.95 -23.32
C ASP A 44 -6.39 -20.66 -24.16
N GLY A 45 -6.55 -20.79 -25.48
CA GLY A 45 -6.53 -19.67 -26.42
C GLY A 45 -7.67 -18.68 -26.21
N ALA A 46 -8.87 -19.14 -25.84
CA ALA A 46 -10.00 -18.28 -25.54
C ALA A 46 -9.76 -17.44 -24.29
N VAL A 47 -9.12 -18.03 -23.26
CA VAL A 47 -8.71 -17.30 -22.05
C VAL A 47 -7.70 -16.21 -22.38
N ILE A 48 -6.71 -16.49 -23.23
CA ILE A 48 -5.73 -15.48 -23.68
C ILE A 48 -6.42 -14.34 -24.43
N ALA A 49 -7.38 -14.66 -25.32
CA ALA A 49 -8.12 -13.65 -26.07
C ALA A 49 -8.93 -12.73 -25.16
N GLN A 50 -9.67 -13.31 -24.20
CA GLN A 50 -10.46 -12.55 -23.23
C GLN A 50 -9.57 -11.65 -22.35
N ALA A 51 -8.43 -12.19 -21.89
CA ALA A 51 -7.48 -11.42 -21.08
C ALA A 51 -6.86 -10.26 -21.87
N LYS A 52 -6.49 -10.47 -23.15
CA LYS A 52 -6.01 -9.39 -24.02
C LYS A 52 -7.06 -8.30 -24.21
N HIS A 53 -8.30 -8.67 -24.49
CA HIS A 53 -9.40 -7.72 -24.65
C HIS A 53 -9.63 -6.90 -23.37
N TYR A 54 -9.61 -7.55 -22.21
CA TYR A 54 -9.68 -6.85 -20.92
C TYR A 54 -8.51 -5.86 -20.75
N ALA A 55 -7.27 -6.29 -21.00
CA ALA A 55 -6.09 -5.44 -20.89
C ALA A 55 -6.20 -4.19 -21.78
N SER A 56 -6.60 -4.36 -23.04
CA SER A 56 -6.80 -3.26 -23.98
C SER A 56 -7.89 -2.29 -23.53
N ARG A 57 -9.00 -2.78 -22.97
CA ARG A 57 -10.08 -1.91 -22.45
C ARG A 57 -9.67 -1.09 -21.24
N HIS A 58 -8.65 -1.52 -20.50
CA HIS A 58 -8.13 -0.84 -19.31
C HIS A 58 -6.78 -0.15 -19.58
N GLU A 59 -6.44 0.10 -20.86
CA GLU A 59 -5.20 0.77 -21.28
C GLU A 59 -3.93 0.15 -20.68
N ASN A 60 -3.95 -1.18 -20.49
CA ASN A 60 -2.88 -1.92 -19.85
C ASN A 60 -2.36 -3.05 -20.76
N SER A 61 -1.16 -3.54 -20.47
CA SER A 61 -0.59 -4.71 -21.13
C SER A 61 -0.96 -5.99 -20.36
N LEU A 62 -1.02 -7.12 -21.08
CA LEU A 62 -1.24 -8.41 -20.45
C LEU A 62 -0.13 -8.76 -19.45
N SER A 63 1.12 -8.44 -19.79
CA SER A 63 2.28 -8.60 -18.89
C SER A 63 2.16 -7.73 -17.64
N GLY A 64 1.72 -6.47 -17.78
CA GLY A 64 1.52 -5.56 -16.65
C GLY A 64 0.44 -6.04 -15.69
N LEU A 65 -0.67 -6.59 -16.21
CA LEU A 65 -1.72 -7.18 -15.38
C LEU A 65 -1.21 -8.38 -14.57
N VAL A 66 -0.45 -9.27 -15.22
CA VAL A 66 0.11 -10.47 -14.57
C VAL A 66 1.18 -10.11 -13.55
N GLU A 67 2.02 -9.12 -13.86
CA GLU A 67 3.01 -8.59 -12.90
C GLU A 67 2.34 -8.00 -11.66
N ALA A 68 1.32 -7.14 -11.85
CA ALA A 68 0.56 -6.57 -10.75
C ALA A 68 -0.10 -7.66 -9.88
N PHE A 69 -0.64 -8.71 -10.51
CA PHE A 69 -1.18 -9.86 -9.80
C PHE A 69 -0.11 -10.57 -8.94
N PHE A 70 1.07 -10.85 -9.49
CA PHE A 70 2.16 -11.48 -8.74
C PHE A 70 2.70 -10.59 -7.61
N GLN A 71 2.74 -9.28 -7.82
CA GLN A 71 3.09 -8.32 -6.75
C GLN A 71 2.07 -8.37 -5.61
N GLN A 72 0.77 -8.42 -5.93
CA GLN A 72 -0.28 -8.54 -4.91
C GLN A 72 -0.21 -9.87 -4.16
N LEU A 73 0.12 -10.96 -4.85
CA LEU A 73 0.26 -12.29 -4.25
C LEU A 73 1.48 -12.40 -3.33
N THR A 74 2.60 -11.79 -3.71
CA THR A 74 3.86 -11.84 -2.94
C THR A 74 3.99 -10.72 -1.91
N ALA A 75 3.07 -9.74 -1.91
CA ALA A 75 2.94 -8.73 -0.87
C ALA A 75 2.55 -9.39 0.47
N CYS A 76 3.56 -9.91 1.17
CA CYS A 76 3.47 -10.56 2.46
C CYS A 76 2.77 -9.65 3.50
N PRO A 77 1.98 -10.19 4.44
CA PRO A 77 1.06 -9.43 5.30
C PRO A 77 1.74 -8.60 6.39
N ALA A 78 3.08 -8.58 6.46
CA ALA A 78 3.84 -8.07 7.60
C ALA A 78 3.58 -6.59 7.97
N ALA A 79 2.94 -5.81 7.08
CA ALA A 79 2.50 -4.44 7.36
C ALA A 79 1.06 -4.16 6.92
N LYS A 80 0.26 -5.18 6.58
CA LYS A 80 -1.18 -5.00 6.42
C LYS A 80 -1.79 -5.13 7.82
N THR A 81 -1.70 -4.06 8.60
CA THR A 81 -2.70 -3.78 9.64
C THR A 81 -4.04 -4.14 9.02
N ARG A 82 -4.65 -5.23 9.51
CA ARG A 82 -5.95 -5.73 9.04
C ARG A 82 -6.90 -4.54 9.02
N GLN A 83 -7.06 -3.90 7.86
CA GLN A 83 -8.24 -3.12 7.60
C GLN A 83 -9.29 -4.20 7.35
N PRO A 84 -10.26 -4.37 8.27
CA PRO A 84 -11.18 -5.50 8.22
C PRO A 84 -12.06 -5.48 6.94
N HIS A 85 -12.07 -4.36 6.22
CA HIS A 85 -12.88 -4.13 5.04
C HIS A 85 -12.07 -3.45 3.94
N SER A 86 -12.36 -3.79 2.68
CA SER A 86 -11.85 -3.08 1.49
C SER A 86 -12.30 -1.61 1.51
N PRO A 87 -11.54 -0.64 0.94
CA PRO A 87 -11.98 0.75 0.82
C PRO A 87 -13.39 0.90 0.24
N LEU A 88 -13.72 0.07 -0.76
CA LEU A 88 -15.04 0.02 -1.35
C LEU A 88 -16.11 -0.44 -0.35
N VAL A 89 -15.81 -1.47 0.45
CA VAL A 89 -16.74 -1.95 1.49
C VAL A 89 -16.94 -0.90 2.56
N ARG A 90 -15.90 -0.12 2.89
CA ARG A 90 -16.00 1.02 3.81
C ARG A 90 -16.87 2.15 3.24
N GLU A 91 -16.73 2.44 1.94
CA GLU A 91 -17.59 3.42 1.25
C GLU A 91 -19.05 2.96 1.23
N LEU A 92 -19.30 1.67 0.93
CA LEU A 92 -20.63 1.08 0.89
C LEU A 92 -21.26 0.92 2.28
N SER A 93 -20.47 0.59 3.31
CA SER A 93 -20.96 0.50 4.68
C SER A 93 -21.29 1.85 5.29
N GLY A 94 -20.79 2.94 4.69
CA GLY A 94 -20.88 4.28 5.23
C GLY A 94 -20.21 4.40 6.60
N VAL A 95 -20.53 5.49 7.31
CA VAL A 95 -20.00 5.84 8.64
C VAL A 95 -20.98 5.40 9.74
N ILE A 96 -21.74 4.32 9.54
CA ILE A 96 -22.72 3.89 10.53
C ILE A 96 -21.99 3.13 11.64
N SER A 97 -22.02 3.66 12.87
CA SER A 97 -21.41 3.01 14.01
C SER A 97 -22.30 1.86 14.51
N VAL A 98 -21.71 0.87 15.18
CA VAL A 98 -22.46 -0.25 15.80
C VAL A 98 -23.48 0.26 16.83
N GLN A 99 -23.23 1.42 17.45
CA GLN A 99 -24.15 2.05 18.39
C GLN A 99 -25.43 2.56 17.71
N ASP A 100 -25.31 3.09 16.49
CA ASP A 100 -26.45 3.58 15.69
C ASP A 100 -27.37 2.44 15.25
N ILE A 101 -26.83 1.22 15.12
CA ILE A 101 -27.61 0.03 14.74
C ILE A 101 -28.57 -0.39 15.86
N LYS A 102 -28.23 -0.13 17.13
CA LYS A 102 -28.93 -0.67 18.30
C LYS A 102 -30.40 -0.22 18.39
N ASN A 103 -30.70 1.01 17.95
CA ASN A 103 -32.05 1.58 17.97
C ASN A 103 -32.68 1.77 16.58
N ARG A 104 -31.96 1.39 15.51
CA ARG A 104 -32.33 1.65 14.10
C ARG A 104 -33.77 1.28 13.76
N LYS A 105 -34.29 0.17 14.31
CA LYS A 105 -35.65 -0.27 14.03
C LYS A 105 -36.69 0.74 14.53
N LYS A 106 -36.52 1.28 15.73
CA LYS A 106 -37.49 2.24 16.32
C LYS A 106 -37.44 3.57 15.58
N ASP A 107 -36.23 4.06 15.29
CA ASP A 107 -36.01 5.33 14.60
C ASP A 107 -36.55 5.28 13.16
N TYR A 108 -36.36 4.15 12.48
CA TYR A 108 -36.88 3.93 11.14
C TYR A 108 -38.42 3.91 11.12
N THR A 109 -39.05 3.23 12.09
CA THR A 109 -40.53 3.24 12.19
C THR A 109 -41.05 4.64 12.47
N ALA A 110 -40.43 5.39 13.39
CA ALA A 110 -40.81 6.77 13.69
C ALA A 110 -40.66 7.71 12.47
N TYR A 111 -39.58 7.54 11.69
CA TYR A 111 -39.39 8.27 10.43
C TYR A 111 -40.50 7.97 9.41
N LEU A 112 -40.83 6.69 9.21
CA LEU A 112 -41.91 6.31 8.28
C LEU A 112 -43.26 6.85 8.73
N THR A 113 -43.56 6.78 10.04
CA THR A 113 -44.78 7.36 10.61
C THR A 113 -44.85 8.86 10.35
N ASN A 114 -43.76 9.61 10.55
CA ASN A 114 -43.76 11.07 10.31
C ASN A 114 -43.88 11.42 8.82
N LYS A 115 -43.20 10.67 7.94
CA LYS A 115 -43.18 10.94 6.50
C LYS A 115 -44.54 10.69 5.82
N TYR A 116 -45.30 9.72 6.30
CA TYR A 116 -46.54 9.26 5.69
C TYR A 116 -47.78 9.47 6.58
N ALA A 117 -47.66 10.25 7.66
CA ALA A 117 -48.80 10.77 8.43
C ALA A 117 -49.25 12.12 7.86
#